data_AF-A0A2W5FIC2-F1
#
_entry.id   AF-A0A2W5FIC2-F1
#
_cell.length_a   1.000
_cell.length_b   1.000
_cell.length_c   1.000
_cell.angle_alpha   90.00
_cell.angle_beta   90.00
_cell.angle_gamma   90.00
#
_symmetry.space_group_name_H-M   'P 1'
#
loop_
_entity.id
_entity.type
_entity.pdbx_description
1 polymer ?
#
loop_
_entity_poly.entity_id
_entity_poly.type
_entity_poly.pdbx_seq_one_letter_code
_entity_poly.pdbx_strand_id
1 'polypeptide(L)'
;MKRTLLSLALIVAVSAQAQITTNTKAKVDPKNNKVSNPVVEKPKVKLMSKDALRACIDRQEANQKESDGIKADQAAYKANAEALRAEKATLEAEDAELGKQVDAVKAERDAILKEHEDIAAAAPKLSKEELKARNEAYQVRANAFAPMVDKVKAASEAHNDKRKAFAAKVDGLDAQFKAIEDRTEKHLDSTDAWKAECANKAYDENDEKAIRKEKAAAAAAAAAASAAGK
;
A
#
# COMPACT_ATOMS: atom_id res chain seq x y z
N MET A 1 -8.93 0.09 23.03
CA MET A 1 -9.89 -0.64 22.18
C MET A 1 -9.42 -0.47 20.75
N LYS A 2 -8.98 -1.55 20.09
CA LYS A 2 -8.53 -1.50 18.69
C LYS A 2 -9.73 -1.11 17.82
N ARG A 3 -9.69 0.04 17.15
CA ARG A 3 -10.72 0.44 16.19
C ARG A 3 -10.45 -0.32 14.89
N THR A 4 -10.80 -1.61 14.85
CA THR A 4 -10.88 -2.36 13.59
C THR A 4 -12.00 -1.78 12.75
N LEU A 5 -11.69 -0.75 11.96
CA LEU A 5 -12.58 -0.17 10.96
C LEU A 5 -11.93 -0.30 9.59
N LEU A 6 -12.13 -1.49 9.02
CA LEU A 6 -12.34 -1.66 7.59
C LEU A 6 -13.45 -0.70 7.15
N SER A 7 -13.09 0.46 6.61
CA SER A 7 -13.98 1.35 5.84
C SER A 7 -13.14 2.31 5.01
N LEU A 8 -12.65 1.83 3.86
CA LEU A 8 -12.46 2.69 2.70
C LEU A 8 -13.81 3.38 2.42
N ALA A 9 -13.76 4.69 2.17
CA ALA A 9 -14.87 5.60 1.86
C ALA A 9 -15.59 6.25 3.07
N LEU A 10 -15.05 7.40 3.52
CA LEU A 10 -15.88 8.58 3.80
C LEU A 10 -15.04 9.86 3.76
N ILE A 11 -14.85 10.42 2.56
CA ILE A 11 -14.48 11.83 2.41
C ILE A 11 -15.80 12.61 2.57
N VAL A 12 -16.07 13.11 3.79
CA VAL A 12 -17.08 14.14 3.99
C VAL A 12 -16.36 15.46 4.22
N ALA A 13 -16.45 16.31 3.20
CA ALA A 13 -16.07 17.71 3.26
C ALA A 13 -16.83 18.41 4.39
N VAL A 14 -16.09 19.03 5.32
CA VAL A 14 -16.68 19.95 6.31
C VAL A 14 -16.71 21.33 5.67
N SER A 15 -17.87 21.68 5.11
CA SER A 15 -18.19 23.07 4.77
C SER A 15 -18.45 23.85 6.06
N ALA A 16 -17.63 24.86 6.32
CA ALA A 16 -17.84 25.83 7.38
C ALA A 16 -19.13 26.64 7.11
N GLN A 17 -20.12 26.49 7.98
CA GLN A 17 -21.25 27.41 8.08
C GLN A 17 -21.36 27.87 9.53
N ALA A 18 -20.83 29.07 9.79
CA ALA A 18 -21.07 29.79 11.03
C ALA A 18 -22.56 30.18 11.09
N GLN A 19 -23.31 29.62 12.04
CA GLN A 19 -24.67 30.06 12.33
C GLN A 19 -24.62 31.25 13.30
N ILE A 20 -24.85 32.45 12.78
CA ILE A 20 -25.23 33.62 13.56
C ILE A 20 -26.73 33.49 13.85
N THR A 21 -27.13 33.29 15.10
CA THR A 21 -28.53 33.33 15.51
C THR A 21 -28.90 34.75 15.94
N THR A 22 -29.46 35.54 15.01
CA THR A 22 -30.15 36.79 15.35
C THR A 22 -31.55 36.46 15.86
N ASN A 23 -31.80 36.68 17.15
CA ASN A 23 -33.14 36.56 17.73
C ASN A 23 -33.96 37.81 17.39
N THR A 24 -34.78 37.73 16.33
CA THR A 24 -35.76 38.76 15.97
C THR A 24 -37.07 38.52 16.73
N LYS A 25 -37.19 39.00 17.97
CA LYS A 25 -38.46 39.30 18.65
C LYS A 25 -38.20 39.96 20.01
N ALA A 26 -38.03 41.27 20.01
CA ALA A 26 -38.21 42.08 21.21
C ALA A 26 -39.07 43.30 20.84
N LYS A 27 -40.35 43.25 21.22
CA LYS A 27 -41.28 44.37 21.12
C LYS A 27 -41.04 45.24 22.36
N VAL A 28 -40.64 46.49 22.16
CA VAL A 28 -40.30 47.42 23.25
C VAL A 28 -41.43 48.45 23.37
N ASP A 29 -42.06 48.51 24.54
CA ASP A 29 -43.05 49.53 24.90
C ASP A 29 -42.31 50.75 25.50
N PRO A 30 -42.50 51.99 25.01
CA PRO A 30 -41.65 53.11 25.36
C PRO A 30 -42.29 53.96 26.46
N LYS A 31 -42.24 53.51 27.71
CA LYS A 31 -42.31 54.42 28.87
C LYS A 31 -41.91 53.71 30.15
N ASN A 32 -40.88 54.28 30.76
CA ASN A 32 -40.51 54.11 32.16
C ASN A 32 -39.80 52.79 32.54
N ASN A 33 -38.47 52.78 32.41
CA ASN A 33 -37.65 52.17 33.45
C ASN A 33 -36.20 52.66 33.40
N LYS A 34 -35.87 53.64 34.24
CA LYS A 34 -34.50 53.81 34.73
C LYS A 34 -34.25 52.69 35.74
N VAL A 35 -33.87 51.53 35.23
CA VAL A 35 -33.16 50.53 36.03
C VAL A 35 -31.84 50.36 35.30
N SER A 36 -30.77 50.88 35.91
CA SER A 36 -29.42 50.51 35.54
C SER A 36 -29.33 48.99 35.73
N ASN A 37 -29.59 48.23 34.67
CA ASN A 37 -29.27 46.82 34.66
C ASN A 37 -27.78 46.74 35.01
N PRO A 38 -27.39 45.98 36.04
CA PRO A 38 -25.97 45.69 36.21
C PRO A 38 -25.51 45.12 34.87
N VAL A 39 -24.46 45.71 34.30
CA VAL A 39 -23.73 45.08 33.21
C VAL A 39 -23.21 43.79 33.81
N VAL A 40 -24.00 42.71 33.68
CA VAL A 40 -23.50 41.36 33.86
C VAL A 40 -22.55 41.22 32.69
N GLU A 41 -21.29 41.60 32.90
CA GLU A 41 -20.21 41.27 31.99
C GLU A 41 -20.35 39.76 31.75
N LYS A 42 -20.85 39.37 30.57
CA LYS A 42 -20.79 37.98 30.14
C LYS A 42 -19.35 37.54 30.37
N PRO A 43 -19.11 36.41 31.07
CA PRO A 43 -17.75 35.95 31.30
C PRO A 43 -16.99 35.99 29.98
N LYS A 44 -15.91 36.79 29.90
CA LYS A 44 -15.09 36.89 28.69
C LYS A 44 -14.77 35.47 28.25
N VAL A 45 -15.23 35.10 27.05
CA VAL A 45 -14.94 33.78 26.48
C VAL A 45 -13.44 33.60 26.55
N LYS A 46 -12.99 32.59 27.29
CA LYS A 46 -11.55 32.34 27.47
C LYS A 46 -10.96 31.98 26.12
N LEU A 47 -10.32 32.94 25.48
CA LEU A 47 -9.58 32.74 24.25
C LEU A 47 -8.35 31.86 24.54
N MET A 48 -7.98 31.03 23.57
CA MET A 48 -6.72 30.30 23.63
C MET A 48 -5.56 31.29 23.51
N SER A 49 -4.43 30.98 24.16
CA SER A 49 -3.23 31.80 24.00
C SER A 49 -2.66 31.68 22.60
N LYS A 50 -1.92 32.70 22.15
CA LYS A 50 -1.16 32.67 20.89
C LYS A 50 -0.32 31.39 20.74
N ASP A 51 0.32 30.91 21.82
CA ASP A 51 1.13 29.70 21.77
C ASP A 51 0.30 28.42 21.63
N ALA A 52 -0.86 28.34 22.31
CA ALA A 52 -1.78 27.23 22.12
C ALA A 52 -2.36 27.23 20.69
N LEU A 53 -2.66 28.40 20.14
CA LEU A 53 -3.10 28.54 18.74
C LEU A 53 -2.00 28.09 17.77
N ARG A 54 -0.74 28.47 18.01
CA ARG A 54 0.40 28.02 17.19
C ARG A 54 0.53 26.50 17.20
N ALA A 55 0.50 25.88 18.38
CA ALA A 55 0.54 24.42 18.52
C ALA A 55 -0.63 23.73 17.79
N CYS A 56 -1.83 24.30 17.83
CA CYS A 56 -2.98 23.80 17.10
C CYS A 56 -2.80 23.88 15.57
N ILE A 57 -2.25 24.97 15.06
CA ILE A 57 -1.95 25.14 13.63
C ILE A 57 -0.85 24.15 13.20
N ASP A 58 0.24 24.03 13.98
CA ASP A 58 1.33 23.08 13.73
C ASP A 58 0.82 21.63 13.66
N ARG A 59 -0.02 21.24 14.62
CA ARG A 59 -0.61 19.91 14.66
C ARG A 59 -1.59 19.66 13.51
N GLN A 60 -2.34 20.67 13.09
CA GLN A 60 -3.21 20.57 11.92
C GLN A 60 -2.40 20.35 10.64
N GLU A 61 -1.32 21.11 10.43
CA GLU A 61 -0.42 20.95 9.29
C GLU A 61 0.27 19.58 9.30
N ALA A 62 0.72 19.11 10.47
CA ALA A 62 1.29 17.78 10.63
C ALA A 62 0.27 16.67 10.30
N ASN A 63 -0.97 16.81 10.77
CA ASN A 63 -2.06 15.88 10.45
C ASN A 63 -2.35 15.87 8.94
N GLN A 64 -2.40 17.04 8.29
CA GLN A 64 -2.62 17.12 6.84
C GLN A 64 -1.50 16.44 6.07
N LYS A 65 -0.23 16.73 6.43
CA LYS A 65 0.93 16.10 5.80
C LYS A 65 0.93 14.58 5.97
N GLU A 66 0.59 14.09 7.15
CA GLU A 66 0.50 12.65 7.42
C GLU A 66 -0.66 12.00 6.62
N SER A 67 -1.81 12.66 6.53
CA SER A 67 -2.93 12.20 5.69
C SER A 67 -2.50 12.02 4.23
N ASP A 68 -1.77 12.99 3.68
CA ASP A 68 -1.30 12.93 2.30
C ASP A 68 -0.20 11.89 2.11
N GLY A 69 0.67 11.70 3.11
CA GLY A 69 1.63 10.60 3.16
C GLY A 69 0.95 9.23 3.13
N ILE A 70 -0.05 9.01 3.98
CA ILE A 70 -0.83 7.75 4.02
C ILE A 70 -1.52 7.50 2.66
N LYS A 71 -2.11 8.52 2.03
CA LYS A 71 -2.71 8.38 0.70
C LYS A 71 -1.68 7.98 -0.37
N ALA A 72 -0.49 8.58 -0.33
CA ALA A 72 0.59 8.24 -1.25
C ALA A 72 1.01 6.78 -1.08
N ASP A 73 1.15 6.31 0.17
CA ASP A 73 1.50 4.92 0.45
C ASP A 73 0.38 3.94 0.08
N GLN A 74 -0.88 4.32 0.26
CA GLN A 74 -2.03 3.54 -0.22
C GLN A 74 -2.04 3.42 -1.74
N ALA A 75 -1.67 4.48 -2.47
CA ALA A 75 -1.53 4.44 -3.92
C ALA A 75 -0.37 3.52 -4.34
N ALA A 76 0.78 3.63 -3.67
CA ALA A 76 1.92 2.75 -3.90
C ALA A 76 1.58 1.27 -3.61
N TYR A 77 0.87 0.99 -2.51
CA TYR A 77 0.40 -0.35 -2.18
C TYR A 77 -0.48 -0.93 -3.29
N LYS A 78 -1.43 -0.15 -3.82
CA LYS A 78 -2.30 -0.59 -4.93
C LYS A 78 -1.48 -0.93 -6.18
N ALA A 79 -0.55 -0.06 -6.56
CA ALA A 79 0.32 -0.30 -7.70
C ALA A 79 1.19 -1.56 -7.52
N ASN A 80 1.77 -1.75 -6.33
CA ASN A 80 2.56 -2.94 -5.99
C ASN A 80 1.71 -4.21 -6.02
N ALA A 81 0.47 -4.15 -5.51
CA ALA A 81 -0.45 -5.29 -5.52
C ALA A 81 -0.89 -5.67 -6.93
N GLU A 82 -1.09 -4.70 -7.83
CA GLU A 82 -1.36 -4.95 -9.25
C GLU A 82 -0.17 -5.59 -9.96
N ALA A 83 1.04 -5.07 -9.73
CA ALA A 83 2.28 -5.64 -10.27
C ALA A 83 2.48 -7.10 -9.80
N LEU A 84 2.21 -7.39 -8.52
CA LEU A 84 2.30 -8.75 -7.99
C LEU A 84 1.23 -9.69 -8.56
N ARG A 85 0.02 -9.21 -8.86
CA ARG A 85 -0.97 -10.03 -9.57
C ARG A 85 -0.51 -10.40 -10.97
N ALA A 86 0.09 -9.46 -11.70
CA ALA A 86 0.64 -9.73 -13.02
C ALA A 86 1.80 -10.74 -12.95
N GLU A 87 2.73 -10.56 -12.01
CA GLU A 87 3.84 -11.49 -11.79
C GLU A 87 3.35 -12.90 -11.41
N LYS A 88 2.32 -13.01 -10.56
CA LYS A 88 1.69 -14.30 -10.22
C LYS A 88 1.15 -15.01 -11.46
N ALA A 89 0.46 -14.30 -12.34
CA ALA A 89 -0.06 -14.88 -13.58
C ALA A 89 1.08 -15.39 -14.50
N THR A 90 2.21 -14.67 -14.56
CA THR A 90 3.41 -15.13 -15.28
C THR A 90 3.96 -16.41 -14.65
N LEU A 91 4.08 -16.47 -13.31
CA LEU A 91 4.58 -17.67 -12.64
C LEU A 91 3.66 -18.88 -12.84
N GLU A 92 2.34 -18.69 -12.80
CA GLU A 92 1.37 -19.76 -13.07
C GLU A 92 1.49 -20.30 -14.49
N ALA A 93 1.75 -19.43 -15.48
CA ALA A 93 2.00 -19.85 -16.86
C ALA A 93 3.33 -20.61 -16.99
N GLU A 94 4.38 -20.17 -16.30
CA GLU A 94 5.66 -20.87 -16.25
C GLU A 94 5.55 -22.24 -15.55
N ASP A 95 4.80 -22.34 -14.44
CA ASP A 95 4.53 -23.60 -13.73
C ASP A 95 3.81 -24.59 -14.65
N ALA A 96 2.82 -24.14 -15.42
CA ALA A 96 2.10 -24.97 -16.38
C ALA A 96 3.04 -25.48 -17.50
N GLU A 97 3.95 -24.63 -17.98
CA GLU A 97 4.92 -25.01 -19.01
C GLU A 97 5.97 -25.98 -18.48
N LEU A 98 6.49 -25.75 -17.27
CA LEU A 98 7.40 -26.69 -16.61
C LEU A 98 6.72 -28.05 -16.39
N GLY A 99 5.43 -28.06 -16.03
CA GLY A 99 4.63 -29.29 -15.94
C GLY A 99 4.62 -30.08 -17.24
N LYS A 100 4.39 -29.43 -18.38
CA LYS A 100 4.45 -30.10 -19.70
C LYS A 100 5.83 -30.66 -20.01
N GLN A 101 6.89 -29.92 -19.68
CA GLN A 101 8.26 -30.40 -19.90
C GLN A 101 8.58 -31.63 -19.05
N VAL A 102 8.14 -31.64 -17.79
CA VAL A 102 8.26 -32.79 -16.91
C VAL A 102 7.50 -34.00 -17.47
N ASP A 103 6.28 -33.80 -17.95
CA ASP A 103 5.49 -34.89 -18.53
C ASP A 103 6.07 -35.39 -19.86
N ALA A 104 6.64 -34.51 -20.69
CA ALA A 104 7.36 -34.91 -21.90
C ALA A 104 8.59 -35.76 -21.58
N VAL A 105 9.36 -35.40 -20.54
CA VAL A 105 10.50 -36.22 -20.08
C VAL A 105 10.04 -37.57 -19.55
N LYS A 106 8.92 -37.66 -18.81
CA LYS A 106 8.37 -38.95 -18.37
C LYS A 106 7.94 -39.81 -19.55
N ALA A 107 7.25 -39.23 -20.53
CA ALA A 107 6.80 -39.93 -21.72
C ALA A 107 7.99 -40.46 -22.54
N GLU A 108 9.05 -39.66 -22.67
CA GLU A 108 10.28 -40.07 -23.36
C GLU A 108 10.99 -41.21 -22.64
N ARG A 109 11.08 -41.17 -21.30
CA ARG A 109 11.59 -42.29 -20.49
C ARG A 109 10.80 -43.57 -20.79
N ASP A 110 9.48 -43.49 -20.74
CA ASP A 110 8.62 -44.67 -20.94
C ASP A 110 8.74 -45.22 -22.36
N ALA A 111 8.88 -44.34 -23.35
CA ALA A 111 9.13 -44.73 -24.73
C ALA A 111 10.49 -45.41 -24.91
N ILE A 112 11.56 -44.91 -24.27
CA ILE A 112 12.90 -45.54 -24.30
C ILE A 112 12.85 -46.94 -23.66
N LEU A 113 12.20 -47.07 -22.50
CA LEU A 113 12.05 -48.37 -21.82
C LEU A 113 11.27 -49.37 -22.69
N LYS A 114 10.17 -48.91 -23.29
CA LYS A 114 9.37 -49.74 -24.20
C LYS A 114 10.17 -50.15 -25.44
N GLU A 115 10.93 -49.23 -26.02
CA GLU A 115 11.76 -49.51 -27.19
C GLU A 115 12.83 -50.57 -26.86
N HIS A 116 13.42 -50.51 -25.67
CA HIS A 116 14.34 -51.55 -25.20
C HIS A 116 13.66 -52.93 -25.07
N GLU A 117 12.46 -52.99 -24.49
CA GLU A 117 11.67 -54.23 -24.39
C GLU A 117 11.33 -54.80 -25.77
N ASP A 118 10.90 -53.94 -26.70
CA ASP A 118 10.53 -54.32 -28.06
C ASP A 118 11.75 -54.84 -28.84
N ILE A 119 12.93 -54.22 -28.67
CA ILE A 119 14.19 -54.71 -29.25
C ILE A 119 14.55 -56.08 -28.68
N ALA A 120 14.47 -56.26 -27.36
CA ALA A 120 14.78 -57.53 -26.71
C ALA A 120 13.85 -58.67 -27.18
N ALA A 121 12.56 -58.39 -27.32
CA ALA A 121 11.58 -59.35 -27.80
C ALA A 121 11.73 -59.69 -29.30
N ALA A 122 12.15 -58.71 -30.12
CA ALA A 122 12.34 -58.89 -31.56
C ALA A 122 13.70 -59.50 -31.92
N ALA A 123 14.70 -59.41 -31.04
CA ALA A 123 16.08 -59.83 -31.31
C ALA A 123 16.23 -61.23 -31.93
N PRO A 124 15.50 -62.29 -31.50
CA PRO A 124 15.64 -63.63 -32.09
C PRO A 124 15.14 -63.74 -33.54
N LYS A 125 14.38 -62.75 -34.02
CA LYS A 125 13.69 -62.76 -35.33
C LYS A 125 14.33 -61.81 -36.34
N LEU A 126 15.28 -60.98 -35.91
CA LEU A 126 15.94 -59.97 -36.74
C LEU A 126 17.27 -60.50 -37.28
N SER A 127 17.65 -60.05 -38.47
CA SER A 127 19.03 -60.22 -38.94
C SER A 127 20.01 -59.45 -38.05
N LYS A 128 21.29 -59.81 -38.14
CA LYS A 128 22.36 -59.17 -37.36
C LYS A 128 22.45 -57.67 -37.69
N GLU A 129 22.29 -57.32 -38.96
CA GLU A 129 22.35 -55.95 -39.47
C GLU A 129 21.16 -55.13 -38.96
N GLU A 130 19.94 -55.68 -38.97
CA GLU A 130 18.75 -55.01 -38.44
C GLU A 130 18.81 -54.79 -36.93
N LEU A 131 19.25 -55.81 -36.18
CA LEU A 131 19.42 -55.69 -34.73
C LEU A 131 20.48 -54.66 -34.36
N LYS A 132 21.57 -54.58 -35.12
CA LYS A 132 22.60 -53.56 -34.93
C LYS A 132 22.03 -52.15 -35.16
N ALA A 133 21.33 -51.93 -36.27
CA ALA A 133 20.75 -50.64 -36.60
C ALA A 133 19.72 -50.17 -35.54
N ARG A 134 18.87 -51.06 -35.04
CA ARG A 134 17.92 -50.74 -33.96
C ARG A 134 18.61 -50.38 -32.65
N ASN A 135 19.66 -51.11 -32.27
CA ASN A 135 20.41 -50.81 -31.06
C ASN A 135 21.15 -49.46 -31.17
N GLU A 136 21.70 -49.12 -32.33
CA GLU A 136 22.33 -47.82 -32.56
C GLU A 136 21.32 -46.66 -32.42
N ALA A 137 20.12 -46.80 -33.01
CA ALA A 137 19.06 -45.82 -32.86
C ALA A 137 18.60 -45.66 -31.39
N TYR A 138 18.39 -46.78 -30.70
CA TYR A 138 18.07 -46.78 -29.27
C TYR A 138 19.15 -46.08 -28.43
N GLN A 139 20.44 -46.37 -28.68
CA GLN A 139 21.54 -45.73 -27.96
C GLN A 139 21.59 -44.23 -28.20
N VAL A 140 21.37 -43.76 -29.43
CA VAL A 140 21.29 -42.31 -29.73
C VAL A 140 20.18 -41.65 -28.90
N ARG A 141 19.00 -42.27 -28.86
CA ARG A 141 17.84 -41.76 -28.11
C ARG A 141 18.08 -41.77 -26.59
N ALA A 142 18.58 -42.89 -26.06
CA ALA A 142 18.91 -43.04 -24.65
C ALA A 142 19.99 -42.04 -24.20
N ASN A 143 21.01 -41.81 -25.02
CA ASN A 143 22.06 -40.83 -24.74
C ASN A 143 21.55 -39.37 -24.79
N ALA A 144 20.52 -39.08 -25.60
CA ALA A 144 19.87 -37.78 -25.64
C ALA A 144 18.97 -37.51 -24.43
N PHE A 145 18.55 -38.55 -23.70
CA PHE A 145 17.62 -38.43 -22.59
C PHE A 145 18.21 -37.69 -21.37
N ALA A 146 19.45 -37.99 -20.98
CA ALA A 146 20.09 -37.34 -19.83
C ALA A 146 20.17 -35.81 -19.98
N PRO A 147 20.61 -35.25 -21.13
CA PRO A 147 20.55 -33.82 -21.39
C PRO A 147 19.13 -33.20 -21.29
N MET A 148 18.08 -33.95 -21.63
CA MET A 148 16.70 -33.46 -21.47
C MET A 148 16.31 -33.34 -20.00
N VAL A 149 16.66 -34.35 -19.19
CA VAL A 149 16.43 -34.34 -17.74
C VAL A 149 17.17 -33.16 -17.10
N ASP A 150 18.44 -32.94 -17.46
CA ASP A 150 19.25 -31.85 -16.91
C ASP A 150 18.66 -30.47 -17.24
N LYS A 151 18.15 -30.29 -18.46
CA LYS A 151 17.47 -29.05 -18.86
C LYS A 151 16.22 -28.78 -18.01
N VAL A 152 15.37 -29.79 -17.82
CA VAL A 152 14.14 -29.64 -17.02
C VAL A 152 14.47 -29.41 -15.55
N LYS A 153 15.51 -30.07 -15.02
CA LYS A 153 16.00 -29.83 -13.66
C LYS A 153 16.47 -28.38 -13.48
N ALA A 154 17.30 -27.88 -14.39
CA ALA A 154 17.78 -26.49 -14.34
C ALA A 154 16.61 -25.49 -14.46
N ALA A 155 15.64 -25.75 -15.33
CA ALA A 155 14.43 -24.93 -15.44
C ALA A 155 13.61 -24.92 -14.14
N SER A 156 13.48 -26.07 -13.49
CA SER A 156 12.79 -26.20 -12.21
C SER A 156 13.49 -25.45 -11.08
N GLU A 157 14.83 -25.54 -11.00
CA GLU A 157 15.63 -24.77 -10.02
C GLU A 157 15.49 -23.26 -10.24
N ALA A 158 15.62 -22.79 -11.48
CA ALA A 158 15.43 -21.38 -11.81
C ALA A 158 14.00 -20.90 -11.48
N HIS A 159 12.98 -21.71 -11.75
CA HIS A 159 11.60 -21.37 -11.43
C HIS A 159 11.37 -21.35 -9.90
N ASN A 160 11.99 -22.26 -9.14
CA ASN A 160 11.96 -22.24 -7.67
C ASN A 160 12.49 -20.93 -7.10
N ASP A 161 13.58 -20.41 -7.66
CA ASP A 161 14.15 -19.14 -7.20
C ASP A 161 13.24 -17.95 -7.52
N LYS A 162 12.56 -17.96 -8.67
CA LYS A 162 11.51 -16.98 -8.97
C LYS A 162 10.36 -17.04 -7.96
N ARG A 163 9.89 -18.25 -7.59
CA ARG A 163 8.82 -18.43 -6.60
C ARG A 163 9.23 -17.90 -5.22
N LYS A 164 10.48 -18.12 -4.79
CA LYS A 164 11.01 -17.54 -3.54
C LYS A 164 11.07 -16.01 -3.60
N ALA A 165 11.54 -15.45 -4.71
CA ALA A 165 11.59 -14.00 -4.89
C ALA A 165 10.18 -13.37 -4.87
N PHE A 166 9.21 -14.02 -5.51
CA PHE A 166 7.81 -13.61 -5.45
C PHE A 166 7.24 -13.66 -4.03
N ALA A 167 7.50 -14.75 -3.27
CA ALA A 167 7.07 -14.87 -1.88
C ALA A 167 7.63 -13.72 -1.01
N ALA A 168 8.91 -13.37 -1.17
CA ALA A 168 9.50 -12.25 -0.44
C ALA A 168 8.83 -10.90 -0.78
N LYS A 169 8.39 -10.69 -2.02
CA LYS A 169 7.63 -9.49 -2.40
C LYS A 169 6.23 -9.48 -1.80
N VAL A 170 5.57 -10.63 -1.70
CA VAL A 170 4.27 -10.77 -1.01
C VAL A 170 4.42 -10.41 0.47
N ASP A 171 5.46 -10.91 1.15
CA ASP A 171 5.77 -10.53 2.53
C ASP A 171 6.02 -9.02 2.67
N GLY A 172 6.75 -8.43 1.72
CA GLY A 172 6.97 -6.99 1.65
C GLY A 172 5.66 -6.19 1.49
N LEU A 173 4.73 -6.67 0.68
CA LEU A 173 3.41 -6.05 0.49
C LEU A 173 2.55 -6.14 1.77
N ASP A 174 2.58 -7.27 2.48
CA ASP A 174 1.91 -7.44 3.77
C ASP A 174 2.48 -6.51 4.84
N ALA A 175 3.81 -6.40 4.91
CA ALA A 175 4.47 -5.44 5.80
C ALA A 175 4.08 -3.98 5.48
N GLN A 176 4.01 -3.63 4.18
CA GLN A 176 3.55 -2.31 3.75
C GLN A 176 2.11 -2.05 4.20
N PHE A 177 1.22 -3.03 4.05
CA PHE A 177 -0.17 -2.92 4.49
C PHE A 177 -0.27 -2.64 5.99
N LYS A 178 0.40 -3.44 6.82
CA LYS A 178 0.43 -3.26 8.28
C LYS A 178 0.98 -1.89 8.68
N ALA A 179 2.03 -1.42 8.01
CA ALA A 179 2.59 -0.10 8.27
C ALA A 179 1.60 1.03 7.94
N ILE A 180 0.82 0.90 6.86
CA ILE A 180 -0.22 1.86 6.50
C ILE A 180 -1.35 1.84 7.53
N GLU A 181 -1.78 0.67 7.99
CA GLU A 181 -2.80 0.54 9.04
C GLU A 181 -2.35 1.22 10.34
N ASP A 182 -1.16 0.88 10.85
CA ASP A 182 -0.61 1.45 12.07
C ASP A 182 -0.49 2.99 11.99
N ARG A 183 -0.06 3.51 10.84
CA ARG A 183 0.02 4.95 10.61
C ARG A 183 -1.36 5.60 10.55
N THR A 184 -2.32 4.94 9.93
CA THR A 184 -3.70 5.41 9.86
C THR A 184 -4.31 5.51 11.25
N GLU A 185 -4.13 4.50 12.11
CA GLU A 185 -4.61 4.54 13.49
C GLU A 185 -3.99 5.70 14.27
N LYS A 186 -2.66 5.86 14.21
CA LYS A 186 -1.96 6.97 14.87
C LYS A 186 -2.40 8.34 14.36
N HIS A 187 -2.65 8.46 13.05
CA HIS A 187 -3.15 9.68 12.45
C HIS A 187 -4.56 10.03 12.93
N LEU A 188 -5.44 9.03 13.06
CA LEU A 188 -6.79 9.22 13.61
C LEU A 188 -6.74 9.67 15.07
N ASP A 189 -5.90 9.05 15.90
CA ASP A 189 -5.72 9.47 17.30
C ASP A 189 -5.19 10.91 17.40
N SER A 190 -4.20 11.27 16.57
CA SER A 190 -3.69 12.64 16.52
C SER A 190 -4.74 13.64 16.06
N THR A 191 -5.60 13.25 15.13
CA THR A 191 -6.71 14.07 14.63
C THR A 191 -7.79 14.26 15.69
N ASP A 192 -8.15 13.20 16.41
CA ASP A 192 -9.15 13.25 17.48
C ASP A 192 -8.67 14.13 18.64
N ALA A 193 -7.41 14.01 19.05
CA ALA A 193 -6.85 14.87 20.08
C ALA A 193 -6.72 16.34 19.60
N TRP A 194 -6.37 16.58 18.33
CA TRP A 194 -6.46 17.94 17.77
C TRP A 194 -7.90 18.48 17.80
N LYS A 195 -8.91 17.67 17.44
CA LYS A 195 -10.32 18.10 17.52
C LYS A 195 -10.74 18.46 18.94
N ALA A 196 -10.33 17.65 19.92
CA ALA A 196 -10.64 17.87 21.33
C ALA A 196 -10.00 19.16 21.88
N GLU A 197 -8.75 19.44 21.48
CA GLU A 197 -7.96 20.54 22.01
C GLU A 197 -8.14 21.85 21.23
N CYS A 198 -8.45 21.78 19.94
CA CYS A 198 -8.33 22.91 19.01
C CYS A 198 -9.63 23.26 18.25
N ALA A 199 -10.36 22.29 17.70
CA ALA A 199 -11.34 22.54 16.63
C ALA A 199 -12.51 23.47 17.00
N ASN A 200 -12.86 23.58 18.27
CA ASN A 200 -13.95 24.43 18.75
C ASN A 200 -13.51 25.43 19.83
N LYS A 201 -12.20 25.74 19.92
CA LYS A 201 -11.70 26.75 20.86
C LYS A 201 -11.71 28.12 20.21
N ALA A 202 -12.21 29.11 20.94
CA ALA A 202 -12.13 30.50 20.52
C ALA A 202 -10.68 31.00 20.62
N TYR A 203 -10.26 31.82 19.66
CA TYR A 203 -8.94 32.42 19.58
C TYR A 203 -9.02 33.85 19.06
N ASP A 204 -7.94 34.61 19.19
CA ASP A 204 -7.82 35.94 18.60
C ASP A 204 -7.37 35.81 17.13
N GLU A 205 -8.15 36.36 16.19
CA GLU A 205 -7.83 36.34 14.76
C GLU A 205 -6.53 37.09 14.43
N ASN A 206 -6.14 38.08 15.25
CA ASN A 206 -4.87 38.78 15.06
C ASN A 206 -3.68 37.88 15.40
N ASP A 207 -3.81 37.04 16.43
CA ASP A 207 -2.80 36.04 16.77
C ASP A 207 -2.65 35.02 15.64
N GLU A 208 -3.75 34.56 15.05
CA GLU A 208 -3.72 33.66 13.90
C GLU A 208 -2.98 34.27 12.71
N LYS A 209 -3.34 35.52 12.33
CA LYS A 209 -2.68 36.24 11.23
C LYS A 209 -1.19 36.43 11.49
N ALA A 210 -0.80 36.76 12.72
CA ALA A 210 0.59 36.89 13.10
C ALA A 210 1.34 35.56 12.95
N ILE A 211 0.78 34.46 13.48
CA ILE A 211 1.39 33.13 13.39
C ILE A 211 1.53 32.68 11.92
N ARG A 212 0.50 32.86 11.09
CA ARG A 212 0.57 32.51 9.67
C ARG A 212 1.62 33.33 8.92
N LYS A 213 1.75 34.62 9.23
CA LYS A 213 2.79 35.48 8.64
C LYS A 213 4.20 35.04 9.04
N GLU A 214 4.40 34.74 10.33
CA GLU A 214 5.67 34.21 10.85
C GLU A 214 6.05 32.90 10.14
N LYS A 215 5.10 31.98 9.98
CA LYS A 215 5.30 30.72 9.25
C LYS A 215 5.64 30.91 7.77
N ALA A 216 4.92 31.79 7.08
CA ALA A 216 5.21 32.09 5.68
C ALA A 216 6.62 32.67 5.50
N ALA A 217 7.04 33.56 6.40
CA ALA A 217 8.39 34.11 6.40
C ALA A 217 9.45 33.02 6.66
N ALA A 218 9.20 32.11 7.61
CA ALA A 218 10.09 30.99 7.90
C ALA A 218 10.22 30.03 6.71
N ALA A 219 9.12 29.71 6.03
CA ALA A 219 9.12 28.86 4.84
C ALA A 219 9.91 29.51 3.68
N ALA A 220 9.75 30.81 3.46
CA ALA A 220 10.51 31.56 2.45
C ALA A 220 12.01 31.59 2.75
N ALA A 221 12.38 31.78 4.03
CA ALA A 221 13.77 31.74 4.46
C ALA A 221 14.39 30.34 4.28
N ALA A 222 13.66 29.28 4.62
CA ALA A 222 14.12 27.90 4.42
C ALA A 222 14.33 27.56 2.94
N ALA A 223 13.41 28.00 2.07
CA ALA A 223 13.54 27.83 0.62
C ALA A 223 14.77 28.57 0.07
N ALA A 224 14.99 29.83 0.47
CA ALA A 224 16.16 30.62 0.06
C ALA A 224 17.48 29.98 0.51
N ALA A 225 17.55 29.44 1.74
CA ALA A 225 18.73 28.73 2.23
C ALA A 225 19.02 27.45 1.42
N SER A 226 17.98 26.68 1.06
CA SER A 226 18.14 25.48 0.23
C SER A 226 18.62 25.76 -1.19
N ALA A 227 18.31 26.95 -1.73
CA ALA A 227 18.73 27.39 -3.05
C ALA A 227 20.17 27.94 -3.07
N ALA A 228 20.66 28.49 -1.96
CA ALA A 228 22.02 29.03 -1.83
C ALA A 228 23.09 27.97 -1.49
N GLY A 229 22.67 26.78 -1.05
CA GLY A 229 23.54 25.64 -0.72
C GLY A 229 23.73 24.61 -1.84
N LYS A 230 23.22 24.90 -3.04
CA LYS A 230 23.49 24.16 -4.29
C LYS A 230 24.38 25.00 -5.19
#